data_AF-A0A258W8D9-F1
#
_entry.id   AF-A0A258W8D9-F1
#
_cell.length_a   1.000
_cell.length_b   1.000
_cell.length_c   1.000
_cell.angle_alpha   90.00
_cell.angle_beta   90.00
_cell.angle_gamma   90.00
#
_symmetry.space_group_name_H-M   'P 1'
#
loop_
_entity.id
_entity.type
_entity.pdbx_description
1 polymer ?
#
loop_
_entity_poly.entity_id
_entity_poly.type
_entity_poly.pdbx_seq_one_letter_code
_entity_poly.pdbx_strand_id
1 'polypeptide(L)' 'MNTTKDTIFKNDIGRWVAGSYELTSGDKIEILIENHWLKGRIEFWRDDYYWFSQTGNVQVVLNSSIKARYPQGRF' A
#
# COMPACT_ATOMS: atom_id res chain seq x y z
N MET A 1 7.57 10.03 -12.01
CA MET A 1 7.80 8.60 -11.69
C MET A 1 6.63 7.82 -12.26
N ASN A 2 6.89 6.78 -13.05
CA ASN A 2 5.83 5.92 -13.54
C ASN A 2 5.36 5.02 -12.40
N THR A 3 4.04 5.00 -12.14
CA THR A 3 3.42 4.13 -11.15
C THR A 3 2.62 3.04 -11.85
N THR A 4 2.60 1.85 -11.26
CA THR A 4 1.73 0.74 -11.66
C THR A 4 0.57 0.63 -10.69
N LYS A 5 -0.55 0.08 -11.14
CA LYS A 5 -1.78 -0.07 -10.36
C LYS A 5 -2.14 -1.54 -10.27
N ASP A 6 -2.40 -2.02 -9.06
CA ASP A 6 -2.90 -3.37 -8.83
C ASP A 6 -3.79 -3.45 -7.57
N THR A 7 -4.52 -4.55 -7.40
CA THR A 7 -5.20 -4.87 -6.15
C THR A 7 -4.22 -5.56 -5.22
N ILE A 8 -4.15 -5.13 -3.97
CA ILE A 8 -3.22 -5.74 -3.02
C ILE A 8 -3.74 -7.08 -2.53
N PHE A 9 -2.84 -7.96 -2.14
CA PHE A 9 -3.16 -9.23 -1.47
C PHE A 9 -2.05 -9.57 -0.48
N LYS A 10 -2.33 -10.50 0.44
CA LYS A 10 -1.33 -11.03 1.38
C LYS A 10 -0.74 -12.31 0.80
N ASN A 11 0.58 -12.39 0.67
CA ASN A 11 1.27 -13.58 0.18
C ASN A 11 1.41 -14.67 1.27
N ASP A 12 1.97 -15.81 0.90
CA ASP A 12 2.06 -17.00 1.77
C ASP A 12 2.91 -16.79 3.04
N ILE A 13 3.79 -15.79 3.05
CA ILE A 13 4.61 -15.43 4.22
C ILE A 13 4.02 -14.27 5.04
N GLY A 14 2.80 -13.83 4.73
CA GLY A 14 2.10 -12.79 5.48
C GLY A 14 2.47 -11.35 5.12
N ARG A 15 3.09 -11.09 3.97
CA ARG A 15 3.40 -9.72 3.50
C ARG A 15 2.36 -9.23 2.50
N TRP A 16 2.11 -7.92 2.48
CA TRP A 16 1.23 -7.30 1.49
C TRP A 16 1.97 -7.07 0.17
N VAL A 17 1.33 -7.40 -0.93
CA VAL A 17 1.91 -7.33 -2.28
C VAL A 17 0.94 -6.63 -3.21
N ALA A 18 1.46 -5.80 -4.11
CA ALA A 18 0.72 -5.24 -5.26
C ALA A 18 1.38 -5.75 -6.55
N GLY A 19 0.71 -6.63 -7.30
CA GLY A 19 1.31 -7.33 -8.43
C GLY A 19 2.50 -8.18 -7.98
N SER A 20 3.71 -7.82 -8.41
CA SER A 20 4.98 -8.45 -7.97
C SER A 20 5.76 -7.61 -6.95
N TYR A 21 5.19 -6.52 -6.44
CA TYR A 21 5.86 -5.57 -5.55
C TYR A 21 5.47 -5.84 -4.10
N GLU A 22 6.42 -6.26 -3.26
CA GLU A 22 6.21 -6.38 -1.82
C GLU A 22 6.20 -4.99 -1.15
N LEU A 23 5.12 -4.72 -0.42
CA LEU A 23 4.91 -3.50 0.35
C LEU A 23 5.60 -3.63 1.71
N THR A 24 6.54 -2.74 1.99
CA THR A 24 7.30 -2.70 3.24
C THR A 24 7.27 -1.32 3.88
N SER A 25 7.68 -1.23 5.15
CA SER A 25 7.76 0.04 5.87
C SER A 25 8.58 1.06 5.09
N GLY A 26 8.10 2.31 5.05
CA GLY A 26 8.73 3.40 4.32
C GLY A 26 8.19 3.61 2.91
N ASP A 27 7.56 2.62 2.28
CA ASP A 27 7.08 2.72 0.90
C ASP A 27 6.01 3.80 0.76
N LYS A 28 6.17 4.64 -0.25
CA LYS A 28 5.20 5.70 -0.58
C LYS A 28 4.30 5.20 -1.71
N ILE A 29 3.05 4.90 -1.37
CA ILE A 29 2.05 4.40 -2.31
C ILE A 29 0.77 5.24 -2.23
N GLU A 30 -0.03 5.18 -3.28
CA GLU A 30 -1.41 5.67 -3.23
C GLU A 30 -2.38 4.51 -3.05
N ILE A 31 -3.46 4.70 -2.31
CA ILE A 31 -4.59 3.76 -2.25
C ILE A 31 -5.87 4.41 -2.74
N LEU A 32 -6.77 3.61 -3.31
CA LEU A 32 -8.07 4.07 -3.79
C LEU A 32 -9.10 3.99 -2.65
N ILE A 33 -9.64 5.13 -2.25
CA ILE A 33 -10.75 5.25 -1.29
C ILE A 33 -11.82 6.12 -1.91
N GLU A 34 -13.07 5.65 -1.96
CA GLU A 34 -14.21 6.42 -2.50
C GLU A 34 -13.94 7.04 -3.89
N ASN A 35 -13.29 6.27 -4.80
CA ASN A 35 -12.85 6.73 -6.12
C ASN A 35 -11.75 7.83 -6.14
N HIS A 36 -11.17 8.17 -5.00
CA HIS A 36 -10.05 9.08 -4.87
C HIS A 36 -8.75 8.35 -4.54
N TRP A 37 -7.66 8.73 -5.21
CA TRP A 37 -6.32 8.25 -4.88
C TRP A 37 -5.72 9.13 -3.80
N LEU A 38 -5.44 8.53 -2.65
CA LEU A 38 -4.82 9.22 -1.53
C LEU A 38 -3.38 8.76 -1.39
N LYS A 39 -2.47 9.69 -1.11
CA LYS A 39 -1.04 9.44 -0.89
C LYS A 39 -0.76 9.09 0.55
N GLY A 40 0.08 8.09 0.76
CA GLY A 40 0.46 7.68 2.09
C GLY A 40 1.72 6.84 2.11
N ARG A 41 1.98 6.26 3.27
CA ARG A 41 3.16 5.48 3.55
C ARG A 41 2.77 4.16 4.21
N ILE A 42 3.41 3.07 3.79
CA ILE A 42 3.32 1.79 4.46
C ILE A 42 4.19 1.82 5.71
N GLU A 43 3.65 1.37 6.84
CA GLU A 43 4.41 1.19 8.08
C GLU A 43 3.93 -0.07 8.80
N PHE A 44 4.88 -0.80 9.39
CA PHE A 44 4.59 -1.90 10.29
C PHE A 44 4.21 -1.35 11.66
N TRP A 45 3.04 -1.73 12.18
CA TRP A 45 2.58 -1.28 13.48
C TRP A 45 1.79 -2.39 14.19
N ARG A 46 2.10 -2.59 15.48
CA ARG A 46 1.65 -3.73 16.28
C ARG A 46 2.12 -5.03 15.62
N ASP A 47 1.27 -5.64 14.79
CA ASP A 47 1.48 -6.99 14.24
C ASP A 47 1.24 -7.09 12.72
N ASP A 48 0.96 -5.97 12.03
CA ASP A 48 0.74 -5.97 10.58
C ASP A 48 1.18 -4.65 9.95
N TYR A 49 1.07 -4.57 8.63
CA TYR A 49 1.27 -3.34 7.88
C TYR A 49 -0.01 -2.54 7.74
N TYR A 50 0.14 -1.25 7.91
CA TYR A 50 -0.89 -0.25 7.75
C TYR A 50 -0.44 0.77 6.72
N TRP A 51 -1.42 1.40 6.09
CA TRP A 51 -1.18 2.58 5.29
C TRP A 51 -1.54 3.83 6.11
N PHE A 52 -0.63 4.78 6.19
CA PHE A 52 -0.81 6.06 6.86
C PHE A 52 -0.87 7.19 5.83
N SER A 53 -1.92 7.99 5.87
CA SER A 53 -2.09 9.13 4.97
C SER A 53 -0.98 10.17 5.16
N GLN A 54 -0.50 10.76 4.07
CA GLN A 54 0.44 11.88 4.11
C GLN A 54 -0.23 13.24 4.31
N THR A 55 -1.52 13.36 4.01
CA THR A 55 -2.25 14.64 4.00
C THR A 55 -3.30 14.73 5.09
N GLY A 56 -3.39 13.75 5.99
CA GLY A 56 -4.31 13.76 7.12
C GLY A 56 -3.99 12.69 8.16
N ASN A 57 -4.70 12.72 9.29
CA ASN A 57 -4.57 11.71 10.35
C ASN A 57 -5.45 10.49 10.08
N VAL A 58 -5.37 9.94 8.86
CA VAL A 58 -6.11 8.74 8.46
C VAL A 58 -5.14 7.57 8.38
N GLN A 59 -5.50 6.49 9.06
CA GLN A 59 -4.82 5.21 9.00
C GLN A 59 -5.76 4.17 8.42
N VAL A 60 -5.24 3.30 7.56
CA VAL A 60 -6.02 2.24 6.90
C VAL A 60 -5.36 0.89 7.17
N VAL A 61 -6.15 -0.05 7.67
CA VAL A 61 -5.80 -1.47 7.72
C VAL A 61 -5.86 -2.00 6.29
N LEU A 62 -4.77 -2.59 5.83
CA LEU A 62 -4.71 -3.17 4.50
C LEU A 62 -5.62 -4.41 4.40
N ASN A 63 -6.29 -4.57 3.26
CA ASN A 63 -7.10 -5.74 2.95
C ASN A 63 -7.12 -5.98 1.44
N SER A 64 -7.48 -7.20 1.01
CA SER A 64 -7.40 -7.62 -0.39
C SER A 64 -8.41 -6.98 -1.35
N SER A 65 -9.21 -6.01 -0.90
CA SER A 65 -10.10 -5.22 -1.78
C SER A 65 -9.48 -3.88 -2.20
N ILE A 66 -8.38 -3.48 -1.58
CA ILE A 66 -7.75 -2.18 -1.81
C ILE A 66 -6.95 -2.20 -3.12
N LYS A 67 -7.20 -1.20 -3.97
CA LYS A 67 -6.34 -0.91 -5.13
C LYS A 67 -5.25 0.06 -4.73
N ALA A 68 -4.01 -0.27 -5.08
CA ALA A 68 -2.84 0.54 -4.80
C ALA A 68 -2.17 1.03 -6.10
N ARG A 69 -1.52 2.20 -6.03
CA ARG A 69 -0.52 2.65 -7.01
C ARG A 69 0.84 2.73 -6.34
N TYR A 70 1.82 2.10 -6.96
CA TYR A 70 3.17 1.93 -6.42
C TYR A 70 4.22 2.26 -7.49
N PRO A 71 5.44 2.67 -7.10
CA PRO A 71 6.50 2.96 -8.05
C PRO A 71 6.90 1.72 -8.85
N GLN A 72 7.20 1.89 -10.14
CA GLN A 72 7.83 0.83 -10.93
C GLN A 72 9.27 0.61 -10.48
N GLY A 73 9.63 -0.66 -10.26
CA GLY A 73 11.00 -1.08 -9.95
C GLY A 73 11.33 -0.99 -8.46
N ARG A 74 11.37 -2.14 -7.81
CA ARG A 74 12.13 -2.38 -6.58
C ARG A 74 12.88 -3.67 -6.83
N PHE A 75 14.14 -3.55 -7.21
CA PHE A 75 15.07 -4.65 -7.33
C PHE A 75 16.05 -4.53 -6.17
#